data_AF-A0A5C9EVT9-F1
#
_entry.id   AF-A0A5C9EVT9-F1
#
_cell.length_a   1.000
_cell.length_b   1.000
_cell.length_c   1.000
_cell.angle_alpha   90.00
_cell.angle_beta   90.00
_cell.angle_gamma   90.00
#
_symmetry.space_group_name_H-M   'P 1'
#
loop_
_entity.id
_entity.type
_entity.pdbx_description
1 polymer ?
#
loop_
_entity_poly.entity_id
_entity_poly.type
_entity_poly.pdbx_seq_one_letter_code
_entity_poly.pdbx_strand_id
1 'polypeptide(L)' 'MLTLDKYHLCLDCEKEFKNDLNLAICPECLEKAKNKFQHGILSEYETVNMYLRDQLEK' A
#
# COMPACT_ATOMS: atom_id res chain seq x y z
N MET A 1 -16.58 -2.79 22.33
CA MET A 1 -15.15 -3.10 22.14
C MET A 1 -14.51 -1.86 21.54
N LEU A 2 -13.60 -1.20 22.26
CA LEU A 2 -12.85 -0.06 21.74
C LEU A 2 -11.81 -0.60 20.77
N THR A 3 -12.07 -0.51 19.47
CA THR A 3 -11.04 -0.73 18.45
C THR A 3 -10.02 0.39 18.59
N LEU A 4 -8.90 0.12 19.26
CA LEU A 4 -7.74 1.00 19.16
C LEU A 4 -7.35 1.03 17.67
N ASP A 5 -7.68 2.12 16.99
CA ASP A 5 -7.17 2.39 15.66
C ASP A 5 -5.64 2.35 15.74
N LYS A 6 -5.03 1.29 15.21
CA LYS A 6 -3.58 1.17 15.14
C LYS A 6 -3.12 2.00 13.95
N TYR A 7 -2.68 3.22 14.25
CA TYR A 7 -1.95 4.03 13.30
C TYR A 7 -0.52 3.49 13.17
N HIS A 8 -0.06 3.37 11.94
CA HIS A 8 1.29 2.96 11.57
C HIS A 8 2.03 4.14 10.97
N LEU A 9 3.31 4.30 11.27
CA LEU A 9 4.16 5.27 10.62
C LEU A 9 4.78 4.63 9.37
N CYS A 10 4.61 5.27 8.21
CA CYS A 10 5.31 4.86 7.01
C CYS A 10 6.77 5.29 7.07
N LEU A 11 7.70 4.37 6.81
CA LEU A 11 9.14 4.68 6.83
C LEU A 11 9.62 5.39 5.56
N ASP A 12 8.86 5.34 4.46
CA ASP A 12 9.22 6.01 3.19
C ASP A 12 8.78 7.47 3.15
N CYS A 13 7.57 7.77 3.63
CA CYS A 13 6.99 9.12 3.54
C CYS A 13 6.76 9.78 4.89
N GLU A 14 7.13 9.11 5.99
CA GLU A 14 7.02 9.61 7.38
C GLU A 14 5.59 10.01 7.78
N LYS A 15 4.58 9.50 7.06
CA LYS A 15 3.17 9.76 7.35
C LYS A 15 2.54 8.64 8.16
N GLU A 16 1.72 9.04 9.11
CA GLU A 16 0.85 8.13 9.86
C GLU A 16 -0.33 7.71 9.00
N PHE A 17 -0.65 6.42 9.00
CA PHE A 17 -1.75 5.85 8.24
C PHE A 17 -2.39 4.67 8.98
N LYS A 18 -3.63 4.36 8.62
CA LYS A 18 -4.29 3.12 9.04
C LYS A 18 -4.01 2.03 8.01
N ASN A 19 -3.52 0.88 8.46
CA ASN A 19 -3.24 -0.23 7.56
C ASN A 19 -4.49 -1.11 7.35
N ASP A 20 -5.57 -0.51 6.85
CA ASP A 20 -6.84 -1.22 6.61
C ASP A 20 -6.72 -2.31 5.53
N LEU A 21 -5.77 -2.12 4.60
CA LEU A 21 -5.48 -3.07 3.51
C LEU A 21 -4.55 -4.21 3.95
N ASN A 22 -3.98 -4.13 5.16
CA ASN A 22 -3.01 -5.09 5.69
C ASN A 22 -1.83 -5.35 4.72
N LEU A 23 -1.35 -4.29 4.07
CA LEU A 23 -0.23 -4.32 3.13
C LEU A 23 1.03 -3.74 3.79
N ALA A 24 2.20 -4.12 3.27
CA ALA A 24 3.49 -3.58 3.71
C ALA A 24 3.80 -2.20 3.09
N ILE A 25 2.78 -1.39 2.80
CA ILE A 25 2.92 -0.08 2.18
C ILE A 25 1.80 0.83 2.65
N CYS A 26 2.09 2.11 2.85
CA CYS A 26 1.04 3.07 3.20
C CYS A 26 0.17 3.41 1.97
N PRO A 27 -1.06 3.90 2.16
CA PRO A 27 -1.97 4.28 1.08
C PRO A 27 -1.35 5.27 0.09
N GLU A 28 -0.58 6.25 0.58
CA GLU A 28 0.03 7.27 -0.28
C GLU A 28 1.16 6.69 -1.14
N CYS A 29 2.00 5.83 -0.57
CA CYS A 29 3.04 5.13 -1.33
C CYS A 29 2.43 4.08 -2.26
N LEU A 30 1.29 3.49 -1.89
CA LEU A 30 0.53 2.57 -2.73
C LEU A 30 0.00 3.26 -3.99
N GLU A 31 -0.47 4.51 -3.90
CA GLU A 31 -0.86 5.29 -5.09
C GLU A 31 0.32 5.53 -6.03
N LYS A 32 1.49 5.88 -5.48
CA LYS A 32 2.72 6.02 -6.26
C LYS A 32 3.13 4.69 -6.91
N ALA A 33 3.03 3.59 -6.16
CA ALA A 33 3.31 2.25 -6.65
C ALA A 33 2.32 1.83 -7.75
N LYS A 34 1.02 2.18 -7.62
CA LYS A 34 0.00 1.93 -8.64
C LYS A 34 0.35 2.62 -9.96
N ASN A 35 0.74 3.89 -9.91
CA ASN A 35 1.15 4.64 -11.09
C ASN A 35 2.39 3.98 -11.74
N LYS A 36 3.43 3.67 -10.95
CA LYS A 36 4.62 2.93 -11.43
C LYS A 36 4.25 1.58 -12.07
N PHE A 37 3.34 0.84 -11.45
CA PHE A 37 2.87 -0.47 -11.92
C PHE A 37 2.14 -0.37 -13.26
N GLN A 38 1.35 0.68 -13.48
CA GLN A 38 0.73 0.97 -14.78
C GLN A 38 1.76 1.24 -15.88
N HIS A 39 2.93 1.76 -15.53
CA HIS A 39 4.07 1.91 -16.43
C HIS A 39 4.98 0.67 -16.52
N GLY A 40 4.57 -0.47 -15.94
CA GLY A 40 5.31 -1.73 -15.97
C GLY A 40 6.44 -1.84 -14.92
N ILE A 41 6.51 -0.91 -13.97
CA ILE A 41 7.51 -0.91 -12.90
C ILE A 41 6.91 -1.56 -11.65
N LEU A 42 7.49 -2.69 -11.25
CA LEU A 42 7.07 -3.44 -10.07
C LEU A 42 7.56 -2.78 -8.76
N SER A 43 6.78 -2.93 -7.70
CA SER A 43 7.20 -2.61 -6.33
C SER A 43 8.20 -3.65 -5.83
N GLU A 44 9.05 -3.25 -4.87
CA GLU A 44 9.97 -4.15 -4.16
C GLU A 44 9.21 -5.19 -3.31
N TYR A 45 7.97 -4.89 -2.93
CA TYR A 45 7.12 -5.77 -2.14
C TYR A 45 6.21 -6.61 -3.04
N GLU A 46 6.39 -7.93 -3.01
CA GLU A 46 5.56 -8.86 -3.79
C GLU A 46 4.06 -8.77 -3.42
N THR A 47 3.75 -8.60 -2.14
CA THR A 47 2.37 -8.43 -1.65
C THR A 47 1.68 -7.21 -2.26
N VAL A 48 2.44 -6.13 -2.50
CA VAL A 48 1.94 -4.93 -3.18
C VAL A 48 1.69 -5.20 -4.66
N ASN A 49 2.60 -5.91 -5.34
CA ASN A 49 2.41 -6.28 -6.74
C ASN A 49 1.20 -7.19 -6.94
N MET A 50 1.01 -8.19 -6.06
CA MET A 50 -0.15 -9.07 -6.08
C MET A 50 -1.46 -8.27 -5.92
N TYR A 51 -1.49 -7.36 -4.95
CA TYR A 51 -2.64 -6.48 -4.73
C TYR A 51 -2.92 -5.60 -5.96
N LEU A 52 -1.89 -4.99 -6.55
CA LEU A 52 -2.04 -4.12 -7.72
C LEU A 52 -2.52 -4.90 -8.96
N ARG A 53 -2.14 -6.17 -9.11
CA ARG A 53 -2.68 -7.07 -10.16
C ARG A 53 -4.17 -7.35 -9.94
N ASP A 54 -4.57 -7.75 -8.74
CA ASP A 54 -5.99 -8.01 -8.42
C ASP A 54 -6.88 -6.80 -8.70
N GLN A 55 -6.37 -5.59 -8.44
CA GLN A 55 -7.08 -4.34 -8.70
C GLN A 55 -7.23 -3.99 -10.20
N LEU A 56 -6.41 -4.57 -11.09
CA LEU A 56 -6.46 -4.34 -12.54
C LEU A 56 -7.30 -5.40 -13.26
N GLU A 57 -7.52 -6.56 -12.65
CA GLU A 57 -8.35 -7.64 -13.21
C GLU A 57 -9.86 -7.48 -12.88
N LYS A 58 -10.22 -6.49 -12.07
CA LYS A 58 -11.62 -6.08 -11.78
C LYS A 58 -12.07 -4.92 -12.65
#